data_AF-A0A0F9MU26-F1
#
_entry.id   AF-A0A0F9MU26-F1
#
_cell.length_a   1.000
_cell.length_b   1.000
_cell.length_c   1.000
_cell.angle_alpha   90.00
_cell.angle_beta   90.00
_cell.angle_gamma   90.00
#
_symmetry.space_group_name_H-M   'P 1'
#
loop_
_entity.id
_entity.type
_entity.pdbx_description
1 polymer ?
#
loop_
_entity_poly.entity_id
_entity_poly.type
_entity_poly.pdbx_seq_one_letter_code
_entity_poly.pdbx_strand_id
1 'polypeptide(L)'
;GTALSVAGTLQAGQEQKRVAGIEAELGEAQAAQEEARTADEVLRRRRAAAKLASTQRTRFAAAGIDISTGTPLLVVAETLLDAQEDVEAIRETGFAKAKTFRSRAQTFRDFGRQAVRTSRIQAGSSLLTGLSQI
;
A
#
# COMPACT_ATOMS: atom_id res chain seq x y z
N GLY A 1 37.18 -12.81 26.33
CA GLY A 1 36.18 -13.34 25.38
C GLY A 1 34.85 -12.59 25.43
N THR A 2 34.36 -12.24 26.61
CA THR A 2 33.04 -11.65 26.88
C THR A 2 32.81 -10.23 26.33
N ALA A 3 33.81 -9.35 26.33
CA ALA A 3 33.65 -8.00 25.75
C ALA A 3 33.47 -8.02 24.22
N LEU A 4 34.17 -8.91 23.53
CA LEU A 4 34.05 -9.11 22.07
C LEU A 4 32.68 -9.71 21.68
N SER A 5 32.15 -10.65 22.47
CA SER A 5 30.82 -11.23 22.21
C SER A 5 29.69 -10.22 22.47
N VAL A 6 29.83 -9.36 23.48
CA VAL A 6 28.90 -8.26 23.77
C VAL A 6 28.89 -7.21 22.65
N ALA A 7 30.06 -6.82 22.14
CA ALA A 7 30.14 -5.91 21.00
C ALA A 7 29.49 -6.51 19.74
N GLY A 8 29.75 -7.79 19.45
CA GLY A 8 29.17 -8.49 18.30
C GLY A 8 27.64 -8.61 18.36
N THR A 9 27.07 -8.90 19.53
CA THR A 9 25.61 -9.02 19.71
C THR A 9 24.88 -7.68 19.55
N LEU A 10 25.46 -6.59 20.06
CA LEU A 10 24.92 -5.23 19.86
C LEU A 10 24.99 -4.80 18.39
N GLN A 11 26.11 -5.07 17.72
CA GLN A 11 26.28 -4.78 16.31
C GLN A 11 25.30 -5.55 15.44
N ALA A 12 25.06 -6.83 15.74
CA ALA A 12 24.07 -7.65 15.03
C ALA A 12 22.64 -7.09 15.13
N GLY A 13 22.22 -6.61 16.31
CA GLY A 13 20.91 -5.98 16.48
C GLY A 13 20.75 -4.67 15.72
N GLN A 14 21.82 -3.88 15.68
CA GLN A 14 21.85 -2.62 14.92
C GLN A 14 21.79 -2.87 13.41
N GLU A 15 22.45 -3.92 12.93
CA GLU A 15 22.39 -4.34 11.53
C GLU A 15 21.00 -4.84 11.14
N GLN A 16 20.37 -5.67 12.00
CA GLN A 16 18.99 -6.10 11.79
C GLN A 16 18.02 -4.91 11.72
N LYS A 17 18.22 -3.89 12.56
CA LYS A 17 17.45 -2.64 12.48
C LYS A 17 17.66 -1.90 11.16
N ARG A 18 18.88 -1.85 10.66
CA ARG A 18 19.20 -1.19 9.38
C ARG A 18 18.49 -1.88 8.23
N VAL A 19 18.60 -3.22 8.13
CA VAL A 19 17.93 -4.01 7.09
C VAL A 19 16.42 -3.85 7.18
N ALA A 20 15.85 -3.95 8.38
CA ALA A 20 14.42 -3.75 8.56
C ALA A 20 13.96 -2.32 8.22
N GLY A 21 14.82 -1.32 8.42
CA GLY A 21 14.57 0.05 7.96
C GLY A 21 14.45 0.16 6.44
N ILE A 22 15.31 -0.54 5.69
CA ILE A 22 15.26 -0.58 4.21
C ILE A 22 13.96 -1.23 3.74
N GLU A 23 13.58 -2.37 4.32
CA GLU A 23 12.31 -3.05 4.00
C GLU A 23 11.10 -2.17 4.32
N ALA A 24 11.18 -1.39 5.42
CA ALA A 24 10.14 -0.43 5.76
C ALA A 24 10.03 0.71 4.75
N GLU A 25 11.16 1.27 4.31
CA GLU A 25 11.19 2.31 3.29
C GLU A 25 10.64 1.79 1.95
N LEU A 26 11.02 0.57 1.55
CA LEU A 26 10.49 -0.10 0.37
C LEU A 26 8.97 -0.26 0.45
N GLY A 27 8.45 -0.69 1.60
CA GLY A 27 7.01 -0.81 1.81
C GLY A 27 6.27 0.53 1.69
N GLU A 28 6.82 1.61 2.22
CA GLU A 28 6.22 2.94 2.04
C GLU A 28 6.26 3.40 0.58
N ALA A 29 7.38 3.17 -0.11
CA ALA A 29 7.50 3.50 -1.54
C ALA A 29 6.48 2.72 -2.39
N GLN A 30 6.29 1.43 -2.10
CA GLN A 30 5.28 0.60 -2.74
C GLN A 30 3.86 1.08 -2.46
N ALA A 31 3.58 1.53 -1.23
CA ALA A 31 2.28 2.11 -0.88
C ALA A 31 2.01 3.38 -1.68
N ALA A 32 2.97 4.31 -1.74
CA ALA A 32 2.86 5.55 -2.50
C ALA A 32 2.70 5.29 -4.00
N GLN A 33 3.43 4.32 -4.55
CA GLN A 33 3.31 3.91 -5.95
C GLN A 33 1.92 3.35 -6.24
N GLU A 34 1.37 2.50 -5.38
CA GLU A 34 0.04 1.92 -5.58
C GLU A 34 -1.06 2.99 -5.49
N GLU A 35 -0.92 3.98 -4.60
CA GLU A 35 -1.85 5.11 -4.54
C GLU A 35 -1.82 5.95 -5.82
N ALA A 36 -0.63 6.26 -6.33
CA ALA A 36 -0.47 6.98 -7.59
C ALA A 36 -1.07 6.19 -8.78
N ARG A 37 -0.82 4.88 -8.82
CA ARG A 37 -1.39 3.98 -9.84
C ARG A 37 -2.91 3.95 -9.77
N THR A 38 -3.46 3.85 -8.56
CA THR A 38 -4.91 3.82 -8.33
C THR A 38 -5.55 5.13 -8.78
N ALA A 39 -4.93 6.27 -8.48
CA ALA A 39 -5.42 7.58 -8.91
C ALA A 39 -5.46 7.69 -10.45
N ASP A 40 -4.41 7.25 -11.15
CA ASP A 40 -4.40 7.25 -12.61
C ASP A 40 -5.45 6.29 -13.19
N GLU A 41 -5.60 5.10 -12.61
CA GLU A 41 -6.61 4.13 -13.04
C GLU A 41 -8.04 4.65 -12.90
N VAL A 42 -8.35 5.33 -11.80
CA VAL A 42 -9.62 6.04 -11.59
C VAL A 42 -9.83 7.10 -12.67
N LEU A 43 -8.82 7.91 -12.99
CA LEU A 43 -8.92 8.92 -14.04
C LEU A 43 -9.17 8.30 -15.42
N ARG A 44 -8.47 7.21 -15.76
CA ARG A 44 -8.68 6.48 -17.01
C ARG A 44 -10.09 5.90 -17.08
N ARG A 45 -10.59 5.28 -16.01
CA ARG A 45 -11.95 4.70 -15.98
C ARG A 45 -13.02 5.77 -16.17
N ARG A 46 -12.88 6.92 -15.49
CA ARG A 46 -13.79 8.07 -15.65
C ARG A 46 -13.79 8.62 -17.08
N ARG A 47 -12.61 8.79 -17.69
CA ARG A 47 -12.51 9.25 -19.10
C ARG A 47 -13.14 8.25 -20.07
N ALA A 48 -12.90 6.95 -19.87
CA ALA A 48 -13.49 5.91 -20.69
C ALA A 48 -15.03 5.91 -20.58
N ALA A 49 -15.56 6.04 -19.37
CA ALA A 49 -17.00 6.14 -19.14
C ALA A 49 -17.63 7.38 -19.81
N ALA A 50 -17.00 8.55 -19.65
CA ALA A 50 -17.46 9.78 -20.30
C ALA A 50 -17.47 9.66 -21.83
N LYS A 51 -16.45 9.02 -22.41
CA LYS A 51 -16.37 8.77 -23.85
C LYS A 51 -17.46 7.79 -24.32
N LEU A 52 -17.72 6.73 -23.54
CA LEU A 52 -18.77 5.76 -23.85
C LEU A 52 -20.16 6.41 -23.80
N ALA A 53 -20.46 7.13 -22.72
CA ALA A 53 -21.72 7.88 -22.57
C ALA A 53 -21.92 8.90 -23.71
N SER A 54 -20.87 9.62 -24.09
CA SER A 54 -20.92 10.54 -25.23
C SER A 54 -21.21 9.80 -26.55
N THR A 55 -20.57 8.65 -26.76
CA THR A 55 -20.78 7.82 -27.96
C THR A 55 -22.21 7.28 -28.01
N GLN A 56 -22.77 6.83 -26.88
CA GLN A 56 -24.16 6.38 -26.77
C GLN A 56 -25.12 7.52 -27.12
N ARG A 57 -24.92 8.71 -26.54
CA ARG A 57 -25.73 9.91 -26.85
C ARG A 57 -25.68 10.24 -28.35
N THR A 58 -24.49 10.26 -28.96
CA THR A 58 -24.35 10.54 -30.41
C THR A 58 -25.05 9.48 -31.26
N ARG A 59 -24.96 8.19 -30.89
CA ARG A 59 -25.64 7.11 -31.63
C ARG A 59 -27.15 7.20 -31.55
N PHE A 60 -27.70 7.48 -30.38
CA PHE A 60 -29.13 7.70 -30.22
C PHE A 60 -29.61 8.92 -30.99
N ALA A 61 -28.87 10.04 -30.93
CA ALA A 61 -29.17 11.23 -31.71
C ALA A 61 -29.12 10.96 -33.23
N ALA A 62 -28.12 10.22 -33.70
CA ALA A 62 -28.02 9.82 -35.12
C ALA A 62 -29.17 8.89 -35.57
N ALA A 63 -29.75 8.13 -34.64
CA ALA A 63 -30.94 7.31 -34.87
C ALA A 63 -32.26 8.10 -34.77
N GLY A 64 -32.22 9.42 -34.54
CA GLY A 64 -33.40 10.27 -34.38
C GLY A 64 -34.16 10.04 -33.06
N ILE A 65 -33.53 9.36 -32.09
CA ILE A 65 -34.12 9.04 -30.80
C ILE A 65 -33.88 10.21 -29.85
N ASP A 66 -34.93 10.67 -29.16
CA ASP A 66 -34.80 11.64 -28.08
C ASP A 66 -33.98 11.06 -26.92
N ILE A 67 -32.81 11.65 -26.69
CA ILE A 67 -31.86 11.25 -25.64
C ILE A 67 -32.18 11.85 -24.27
N SER A 68 -33.14 12.78 -24.21
CA SER A 68 -33.50 13.49 -22.98
C SER A 68 -34.61 12.80 -22.18
N THR A 69 -35.22 11.75 -22.73
CA THR A 69 -36.36 11.06 -22.12
C THR A 69 -36.29 9.53 -22.31
N GLY A 70 -37.04 8.80 -21.48
CA GLY A 70 -37.28 7.37 -21.66
C GLY A 70 -36.05 6.46 -21.53
N THR A 71 -36.11 5.29 -22.16
CA THR A 71 -35.09 4.23 -22.11
C THR A 71 -33.67 4.67 -22.52
N PRO A 72 -33.46 5.52 -23.56
CA PRO A 72 -32.13 6.00 -23.93
C PRO A 72 -31.41 6.76 -22.82
N LEU A 73 -32.15 7.59 -22.07
CA LEU A 73 -31.60 8.30 -20.92
C LEU A 73 -31.18 7.32 -19.81
N LEU A 74 -32.01 6.30 -19.56
CA LEU A 74 -31.72 5.26 -18.56
C LEU A 74 -30.46 4.47 -18.90
N VAL A 75 -30.27 4.07 -20.16
CA VAL A 75 -29.07 3.33 -20.60
C VAL A 75 -27.79 4.14 -20.38
N VAL A 76 -27.82 5.44 -20.69
CA VAL A 76 -26.68 6.32 -20.44
C VAL A 76 -26.44 6.53 -18.95
N ALA A 77 -27.50 6.66 -18.16
CA ALA A 77 -27.41 6.81 -16.70
C ALA A 77 -26.83 5.56 -16.05
N GLU A 78 -27.30 4.37 -16.44
CA GLU A 78 -26.78 3.07 -15.99
C GLU A 78 -25.30 2.91 -16.34
N THR A 79 -24.90 3.25 -17.57
CA THR A 79 -23.48 3.24 -17.98
C THR A 79 -22.59 4.13 -17.08
N LEU A 80 -23.11 5.27 -16.63
CA LEU A 80 -22.39 6.17 -15.73
C LEU A 80 -22.42 5.69 -14.27
N LEU A 81 -23.45 4.95 -13.87
CA LEU A 81 -23.55 4.31 -12.55
C LEU A 81 -22.56 3.15 -12.44
N ASP A 82 -22.55 2.23 -13.41
CA ASP A 82 -21.59 1.12 -13.49
C ASP A 82 -20.15 1.63 -13.44
N ALA A 83 -19.88 2.73 -14.15
CA ALA A 83 -18.56 3.36 -14.12
C ALA A 83 -18.19 3.95 -12.74
N GLN A 84 -19.16 4.40 -11.95
CA GLN A 84 -18.93 4.87 -10.59
C GLN A 84 -18.65 3.70 -9.64
N GLU A 85 -19.40 2.61 -9.77
CA GLU A 85 -19.16 1.38 -9.01
C GLU A 85 -17.75 0.84 -9.29
N ASP A 86 -17.34 0.79 -10.55
CA ASP A 86 -15.98 0.40 -10.94
C ASP A 86 -14.92 1.31 -10.34
N VAL A 87 -15.14 2.63 -10.37
CA VAL A 87 -14.21 3.60 -9.76
C VAL A 87 -14.06 3.35 -8.28
N GLU A 88 -15.15 3.04 -7.57
CA GLU A 88 -15.11 2.76 -6.15
C GLU A 88 -14.40 1.43 -5.86
N ALA A 89 -14.67 0.39 -6.64
CA ALA A 89 -13.97 -0.89 -6.53
C ALA A 89 -12.45 -0.75 -6.76
N ILE A 90 -12.04 0.07 -7.74
CA ILE A 90 -10.63 0.38 -8.01
C ILE A 90 -10.00 1.08 -6.79
N ARG A 91 -10.70 2.07 -6.21
CA ARG A 91 -10.22 2.80 -5.03
C ARG A 91 -10.08 1.91 -3.82
N GLU A 92 -11.10 1.10 -3.53
CA GLU A 92 -11.08 0.20 -2.37
C GLU A 92 -9.94 -0.80 -2.49
N THR A 93 -9.78 -1.41 -3.67
CA THR A 93 -8.70 -2.35 -3.96
C THR A 93 -7.33 -1.68 -3.81
N GLY A 94 -7.15 -0.47 -4.37
CA GLY A 94 -5.92 0.30 -4.27
C GLY A 94 -5.58 0.68 -2.83
N PHE A 95 -6.57 1.15 -2.06
CA PHE A 95 -6.43 1.47 -0.65
C PHE A 95 -6.04 0.25 0.18
N ALA A 96 -6.69 -0.90 -0.03
CA ALA A 96 -6.37 -2.14 0.67
C ALA A 96 -4.92 -2.60 0.42
N LYS A 97 -4.45 -2.49 -0.82
CA LYS A 97 -3.05 -2.80 -1.19
C LYS A 97 -2.06 -1.83 -0.56
N ALA A 98 -2.30 -0.51 -0.67
CA ALA A 98 -1.45 0.51 -0.06
C ALA A 98 -1.36 0.33 1.46
N LYS A 99 -2.50 0.04 2.12
CA LYS A 99 -2.56 -0.28 3.55
C LYS A 99 -1.75 -1.53 3.88
N THR A 100 -1.80 -2.56 3.03
CA THR A 100 -0.99 -3.78 3.22
C THR A 100 0.50 -3.48 3.16
N PHE A 101 0.96 -2.67 2.20
CA PHE A 101 2.36 -2.26 2.11
C PHE A 101 2.81 -1.44 3.34
N ARG A 102 1.98 -0.46 3.78
CA ARG A 102 2.24 0.29 5.02
C ARG A 102 2.30 -0.59 6.25
N SER A 103 1.39 -1.57 6.35
CA SER A 103 1.39 -2.51 7.47
C SER A 103 2.67 -3.35 7.48
N ARG A 104 3.15 -3.81 6.32
CA ARG A 104 4.43 -4.52 6.21
C ARG A 104 5.59 -3.61 6.64
N ALA A 105 5.60 -2.37 6.19
CA ALA A 105 6.61 -1.40 6.59
C ALA A 105 6.63 -1.18 8.11
N GLN A 106 5.47 -1.04 8.73
CA GLN A 106 5.34 -0.93 10.17
C GLN A 106 5.87 -2.19 10.89
N THR A 107 5.51 -3.39 10.42
CA THR A 107 6.02 -4.65 10.96
C THR A 107 7.55 -4.70 10.92
N PHE A 108 8.18 -4.27 9.83
CA PHE A 108 9.65 -4.24 9.75
C PHE A 108 10.26 -3.21 10.70
N ARG A 109 9.66 -2.01 10.84
CA ARG A 109 10.10 -1.05 11.87
C ARG A 109 10.03 -1.65 13.27
N ASP A 110 8.97 -2.38 13.57
CA ASP A 110 8.78 -3.05 14.86
C ASP A 110 9.83 -4.14 15.07
N PHE A 111 10.07 -4.97 14.06
CA PHE A 111 11.12 -5.97 14.07
C PHE A 111 12.49 -5.36 14.33
N GLY A 112 12.85 -4.28 13.63
CA GLY A 112 14.12 -3.58 13.84
C GLY A 112 14.26 -2.98 15.24
N ARG A 113 13.17 -2.45 15.81
CA ARG A 113 13.15 -1.96 17.20
C ARG A 113 13.32 -3.10 18.20
N GLN A 114 12.65 -4.22 17.97
CA GLN A 114 12.74 -5.40 18.81
C GLN A 114 14.13 -6.03 18.75
N ALA A 115 14.75 -6.13 17.57
CA ALA A 115 16.10 -6.65 17.37
C ALA A 115 17.12 -5.91 18.24
N VAL A 116 17.13 -4.57 18.21
CA VAL A 116 18.02 -3.78 19.07
C VAL A 116 17.75 -4.00 20.55
N ARG A 117 16.47 -4.06 20.96
CA ARG A 117 16.10 -4.31 22.35
C ARG A 117 16.60 -5.67 22.82
N THR A 118 16.36 -6.72 22.03
CA THR A 118 16.78 -8.09 22.31
C THR A 118 18.30 -8.19 22.37
N SER A 119 19.02 -7.60 21.41
CA SER A 119 20.49 -7.58 21.42
C SER A 119 21.05 -6.89 22.66
N ARG A 120 20.43 -5.79 23.13
CA ARG A 120 20.84 -5.12 24.37
C ARG A 120 20.62 -6.00 25.60
N ILE A 121 19.49 -6.70 25.67
CA ILE A 121 19.19 -7.64 26.76
C ILE A 121 20.19 -8.80 26.75
N GLN A 122 20.46 -9.40 25.58
CA GLN A 122 21.42 -10.49 25.43
C GLN A 122 22.86 -10.07 25.75
N ALA A 123 23.25 -8.86 25.35
CA ALA A 123 24.51 -8.26 25.73
C ALA A 123 24.62 -8.11 27.26
N GLY A 124 23.59 -7.55 27.90
CA GLY A 124 23.52 -7.40 29.35
C GLY A 124 23.54 -8.73 30.11
N SER A 125 22.78 -9.73 29.64
CA SER A 125 22.81 -11.06 30.25
C SER A 125 24.18 -11.72 30.07
N SER A 126 24.81 -11.61 28.89
CA SER A 126 26.14 -12.17 28.64
C SER A 126 27.23 -11.54 29.53
N LEU A 127 27.11 -10.25 29.84
CA LEU A 127 27.96 -9.59 30.84
C LEU A 127 27.74 -10.15 32.24
N LEU A 128 26.49 -10.29 32.68
CA LEU A 128 26.15 -10.82 34.00
C LEU A 128 26.63 -12.26 34.19
N THR A 129 26.40 -13.14 33.22
CA THR A 129 26.87 -14.54 33.28
C THR A 129 28.40 -14.63 33.27
N GLY A 130 29.05 -13.74 32.51
CA GLY A 130 30.51 -13.64 32.48
C GLY A 130 31.11 -13.17 33.80
N LEU A 131 30.40 -12.32 34.55
CA LEU A 131 30.80 -11.87 35.90
C LEU A 131 30.50 -12.92 36.98
N SER A 132 29.45 -13.74 36.84
CA SER A 132 29.13 -14.80 37.81
C SER A 132 30.02 -16.05 37.70
N GLN A 133 30.80 -16.17 36.62
CA GLN A 133 31.73 -17.28 36.37
C GLN A 133 33.18 -16.95 36.76
N ILE A 134 33.43 -15.75 37.29
CA ILE A 134 34.71 -15.27 37.86
C ILE A 134 34.57 -15.29 39.38
#